data_AF-A0A453H9G0-F1
#
_entry.id   AF-A0A453H9G0-F1
#
_cell.length_a   1.000
_cell.length_b   1.000
_cell.length_c   1.000
_cell.angle_alpha   90.00
_cell.angle_beta   90.00
_cell.angle_gamma   90.00
#
_symmetry.space_group_name_H-M   'P 1'
#
loop_
_entity.id
_entity.type
_entity.pdbx_description
1 polymer ?
#
loop_
_entity_poly.entity_id
_entity_poly.type
_entity_poly.pdbx_seq_one_letter_code
_entity_poly.pdbx_strand_id
1 'polypeptide(L)'
;VCVCVCVCVCCQSADIDERAIRREKPEELVKALAEAKADAIKLNLVDGCADRDIRDPPTLLITSDQVVVSKGVIRERPRSMEEAREFIKAYSGDRALAVNYVLLTNLSTGATKGGWDIPEICFHHIPVEFIEEVVGTADGVRGLPRELTEKLIRESLEVNS
;
A
#
# COMPACT_ATOMS: atom_id res chain seq x y z
N VAL A 1 -1.33 -3.40 -3.57
CA VAL A 1 -2.70 -3.87 -3.28
C VAL A 1 -2.80 -4.02 -1.78
N CYS A 2 -3.67 -3.27 -1.11
CA CYS A 2 -3.90 -3.41 0.34
C CYS A 2 -5.16 -4.28 0.50
N VAL A 3 -5.02 -5.49 1.06
CA VAL A 3 -6.15 -6.39 1.31
C VAL A 3 -6.69 -6.08 2.71
N CYS A 4 -7.98 -5.74 2.81
CA CYS A 4 -8.65 -5.47 4.08
C CYS A 4 -9.57 -6.64 4.45
N VAL A 5 -9.32 -7.29 5.59
CA VAL A 5 -10.22 -8.27 6.22
C VAL A 5 -11.08 -7.53 7.25
N CYS A 6 -12.39 -7.76 7.20
CA CYS A 6 -13.41 -6.95 7.89
C CYS A 6 -13.41 -7.15 9.42
N VAL A 7 -12.74 -6.25 10.12
CA VAL A 7 -13.09 -5.72 11.46
C VAL A 7 -13.30 -4.21 11.25
N CYS A 8 -13.98 -3.47 12.13
CA CYS A 8 -14.22 -2.02 11.92
C CYS A 8 -12.88 -1.28 11.66
N VAL A 9 -12.54 -1.05 10.39
CA VAL A 9 -11.28 -0.46 9.95
C VAL A 9 -11.55 0.99 9.62
N CYS A 10 -10.98 1.90 10.41
CA CYS A 10 -10.91 3.31 10.04
C CYS A 10 -9.64 3.52 9.22
N CYS A 11 -9.79 3.85 7.94
CA CYS A 11 -8.66 4.23 7.08
C CYS A 11 -8.29 5.69 7.36
N GLN A 12 -7.05 5.95 7.76
CA GLN A 12 -6.50 7.30 7.86
C GLN A 12 -5.32 7.44 6.90
N SER A 13 -5.21 8.59 6.24
CA SER A 13 -4.01 8.96 5.49
C SER A 13 -2.94 9.46 6.47
N ALA A 14 -1.77 8.83 6.47
CA ALA A 14 -0.60 9.41 7.11
C ALA A 14 -0.11 10.58 6.25
N ASP A 15 -0.08 11.78 6.82
CA ASP A 15 0.50 12.96 6.17
C ASP A 15 2.02 12.93 6.36
N ILE A 16 2.69 12.10 5.56
CA ILE A 16 4.15 11.99 5.56
C ILE A 16 4.72 12.24 4.17
N ASP A 17 5.87 12.89 4.12
CA ASP A 17 6.68 12.93 2.89
C ASP A 17 7.49 11.63 2.79
N GLU A 18 6.85 10.60 2.22
CA GLU A 18 7.48 9.29 1.95
C GLU A 18 8.83 9.47 1.20
N ARG A 19 9.01 10.53 0.42
CA ARG A 19 10.21 10.73 -0.38
C ARG A 19 11.41 11.24 0.40
N ALA A 20 11.20 11.88 1.53
CA ALA A 20 12.26 12.29 2.45
C ALA A 20 12.92 11.07 3.12
N ILE A 21 12.23 9.93 3.16
CA ILE A 21 12.70 8.70 3.76
C ILE A 21 13.34 7.84 2.67
N ARG A 22 14.67 7.70 2.72
CA ARG A 22 15.45 6.91 1.76
C ARG A 22 16.36 5.94 2.48
N ARG A 23 16.44 4.72 1.95
CA ARG A 23 17.33 3.64 2.42
C ARG A 23 17.88 2.90 1.21
N GLU A 24 19.09 2.38 1.34
CA GLU A 24 19.75 1.62 0.27
C GLU A 24 19.10 0.24 0.08
N LYS A 25 18.71 -0.40 1.19
CA LYS A 25 18.06 -1.71 1.16
C LYS A 25 16.54 -1.55 1.11
N PRO A 26 15.86 -2.29 0.22
CA PRO A 26 14.40 -2.21 0.10
C PRO A 26 13.70 -2.63 1.40
N GLU A 27 14.22 -3.62 2.13
CA GLU A 27 13.65 -4.10 3.39
C GLU A 27 13.70 -3.05 4.50
N GLU A 28 14.78 -2.26 4.54
CA GLU A 28 14.96 -1.15 5.48
C GLU A 28 14.08 0.04 5.08
N LEU A 29 13.92 0.29 3.77
CA LEU A 29 13.07 1.36 3.24
C LEU A 29 11.60 1.17 3.66
N VAL A 30 11.01 0.01 3.34
CA VAL A 30 9.59 -0.23 3.63
C VAL A 30 9.29 -0.26 5.12
N LYS A 31 10.25 -0.75 5.92
CA LYS A 31 10.13 -0.71 7.38
C LYS A 31 10.11 0.72 7.89
N ALA A 32 11.04 1.56 7.45
CA ALA A 32 11.11 2.95 7.87
C ALA A 32 9.85 3.74 7.45
N LEU A 33 9.31 3.47 6.25
CA LEU A 33 8.08 4.09 5.78
C LEU A 33 6.87 3.66 6.62
N ALA A 34 6.72 2.37 6.94
CA ALA A 34 5.64 1.89 7.80
C ALA A 34 5.72 2.46 9.23
N GLU A 35 6.92 2.57 9.80
CA GLU A 35 7.16 3.19 11.10
C GLU A 35 6.79 4.69 11.09
N ALA A 36 7.24 5.44 10.08
CA ALA A 36 6.90 6.85 9.92
C ALA A 36 5.38 7.07 9.76
N LYS A 37 4.69 6.21 9.00
CA LYS A 37 3.22 6.24 8.89
C LYS A 37 2.55 6.02 10.24
N ALA A 38 3.07 5.08 11.03
CA ALA A 38 2.50 4.80 12.35
C ALA A 38 2.65 5.99 13.28
N ASP A 39 3.80 6.64 13.27
CA ASP A 39 4.06 7.78 14.15
C ASP A 39 3.24 9.02 13.74
N ALA A 40 3.09 9.30 12.44
CA ALA A 40 2.23 10.37 11.97
C ALA A 40 0.75 10.15 12.34
N ILE A 41 0.24 8.91 12.19
CA ILE A 41 -1.14 8.58 12.56
C ILE A 41 -1.33 8.65 14.08
N LYS A 42 -0.37 8.19 14.89
CA LYS A 42 -0.44 8.33 16.34
C LYS A 42 -0.52 9.80 16.78
N LEU A 43 0.26 10.69 16.16
CA LEU A 43 0.18 12.13 16.43
C LEU A 43 -1.22 12.67 16.11
N ASN A 44 -1.78 12.30 14.96
CA ASN A 44 -3.13 12.70 14.57
C ASN A 44 -4.22 12.17 15.52
N LEU A 45 -4.04 10.98 16.10
CA LEU A 45 -4.94 10.42 17.12
C LEU A 45 -4.84 11.13 18.47
N VAL A 46 -3.71 11.79 18.76
CA VAL A 46 -3.49 12.57 19.99
C VAL A 46 -3.98 14.02 19.83
N ASP A 47 -3.75 14.63 18.65
CA ASP A 47 -4.06 16.03 18.35
C ASP A 47 -5.48 16.24 17.81
N GLY A 48 -6.02 15.25 17.09
CA GLY A 48 -7.41 15.24 16.66
C GLY A 48 -8.29 15.03 17.88
N CYS A 49 -9.16 15.99 18.18
CA CYS A 49 -10.21 15.93 19.17
C CYS A 49 -10.59 14.49 19.48
N ALA A 50 -10.33 14.04 20.71
CA ALA A 50 -11.07 12.93 21.27
C ALA A 50 -12.55 13.28 21.11
N ASP A 51 -13.17 12.77 20.05
CA ASP A 51 -14.58 12.51 20.06
C ASP A 51 -14.71 11.39 21.09
N ARG A 52 -14.82 11.81 22.36
CA ARG A 52 -14.86 10.93 23.55
C ARG A 52 -16.09 10.01 23.52
N ASP A 53 -16.93 10.12 22.48
CA ASP A 53 -18.13 9.33 22.22
C ASP A 53 -17.92 8.15 21.25
N ILE A 54 -16.70 7.85 20.81
CA ILE A 54 -16.43 6.54 20.19
C ILE A 54 -16.48 5.47 21.30
N ARG A 55 -17.57 4.70 21.34
CA ARG A 55 -17.79 3.63 22.35
C ARG A 55 -16.67 2.60 22.41
N ASP A 56 -15.92 2.43 21.32
CA ASP A 56 -14.79 1.50 21.19
C ASP A 56 -13.58 2.20 20.53
N PRO A 57 -12.64 2.76 21.31
CA PRO A 57 -11.46 3.41 20.75
C PRO A 57 -10.59 2.40 19.99
N PRO A 58 -9.94 2.82 18.88
CA PRO A 58 -9.08 1.93 18.12
C PRO A 58 -7.95 1.40 19.00
N THR A 59 -7.88 0.08 19.14
CA THR A 59 -6.88 -0.60 19.98
C THR A 59 -5.63 -0.99 19.19
N LEU A 60 -5.78 -1.19 17.88
CA LEU A 60 -4.72 -1.63 16.98
C LEU A 60 -4.59 -0.66 15.81
N LEU A 61 -3.35 -0.27 15.52
CA LEU A 61 -2.96 0.47 14.32
C LEU A 61 -2.13 -0.44 13.44
N ILE A 62 -2.54 -0.60 12.19
CA ILE A 62 -1.78 -1.34 11.18
C ILE A 62 -1.25 -0.31 10.19
N THR A 63 0.06 -0.31 9.96
CA THR A 63 0.69 0.44 8.88
C THR A 63 1.51 -0.49 8.02
N SER A 64 1.64 -0.14 6.75
CA SER A 64 2.45 -0.91 5.82
C SER A 64 3.03 -0.03 4.73
N ASP A 65 4.09 -0.52 4.12
CA ASP A 65 4.64 0.05 2.90
C ASP A 65 5.20 -1.04 2.00
N GLN A 66 5.16 -0.81 0.69
CA GLN A 66 5.56 -1.78 -0.31
C GLN A 66 6.34 -1.10 -1.45
N VAL A 67 7.45 -1.72 -1.82
CA VAL A 67 8.22 -1.40 -3.02
C VAL A 67 8.41 -2.63 -3.90
N VAL A 68 8.65 -2.41 -5.18
CA VAL A 68 8.98 -3.49 -6.13
C VAL A 68 10.44 -3.38 -6.51
N VAL A 69 11.18 -4.48 -6.36
CA VAL A 69 12.58 -4.59 -6.77
C VAL A 69 12.63 -5.41 -8.05
N SER A 70 13.13 -4.83 -9.13
CA SER A 70 13.38 -5.58 -10.36
C SER A 70 14.69 -5.11 -10.99
N LYS A 71 15.51 -6.07 -11.44
CA LYS A 71 16.86 -5.81 -11.99
C LYS A 71 17.74 -4.98 -11.03
N GLY A 72 17.61 -5.21 -9.72
CA GLY A 72 18.35 -4.47 -8.68
C GLY A 72 17.87 -3.03 -8.43
N VAL A 73 16.81 -2.57 -9.11
CA VAL A 73 16.26 -1.23 -8.96
C VAL A 73 15.00 -1.27 -8.11
N ILE A 74 14.99 -0.47 -7.04
CA ILE A 74 13.81 -0.24 -6.19
C ILE A 74 12.86 0.71 -6.92
N ARG A 75 11.61 0.30 -7.07
CA ARG A 75 10.51 1.06 -7.68
C ARG A 75 9.40 1.26 -6.67
N GLU A 76 9.09 2.52 -6.40
CA GLU A 76 7.94 2.94 -5.58
C GLU A 76 6.71 3.14 -6.48
N ARG A 77 5.67 3.83 -5.98
CA ARG A 77 4.53 4.23 -6.79
C ARG A 77 4.98 5.15 -7.95
N PRO A 78 4.60 4.85 -9.20
CA PRO A 78 4.96 5.71 -10.34
C PRO A 78 4.28 7.09 -10.20
N ARG A 79 4.96 8.13 -10.70
CA ARG A 79 4.55 9.53 -10.63
C ARG A 79 3.79 9.98 -11.88
N SER A 80 3.95 9.24 -12.97
CA SER A 80 3.29 9.53 -14.23
C SER A 80 2.95 8.23 -14.97
N MET A 81 2.13 8.37 -16.02
CA MET A 81 1.76 7.26 -16.90
C MET A 81 3.00 6.74 -17.65
N GLU A 82 3.93 7.63 -18.02
CA GLU A 82 5.19 7.28 -18.67
C GLU A 82 6.06 6.41 -17.76
N GLU A 83 6.22 6.82 -16.49
CA GLU A 83 6.99 6.02 -15.51
C GLU A 83 6.30 4.66 -15.24
N ALA A 84 4.97 4.65 -15.14
CA ALA A 84 4.22 3.39 -14.99
C ALA A 84 4.45 2.46 -16.20
N ARG A 85 4.46 3.01 -17.42
CA ARG A 85 4.76 2.27 -18.65
C ARG A 85 6.17 1.69 -18.63
N GLU A 86 7.16 2.48 -18.24
CA GLU A 86 8.55 2.03 -18.14
C GLU A 86 8.70 0.90 -17.10
N PHE A 87 7.99 1.00 -15.97
CA PHE A 87 8.02 -0.04 -14.93
C PHE A 87 7.43 -1.35 -15.44
N ILE A 88 6.22 -1.33 -16.02
CA ILE A 88 5.56 -2.54 -16.54
C ILE A 88 6.40 -3.17 -17.65
N LYS A 89 6.95 -2.34 -18.56
CA LYS A 89 7.85 -2.81 -19.61
C LYS A 89 9.11 -3.46 -19.05
N ALA A 90 9.66 -2.91 -17.98
CA ALA A 90 10.87 -3.46 -17.34
C ALA A 90 10.63 -4.83 -16.70
N TYR A 91 9.40 -5.12 -16.27
CA TYR A 91 8.99 -6.42 -15.72
C TYR A 91 8.80 -7.50 -16.79
N SER A 92 8.48 -7.14 -18.04
CA SER A 92 8.17 -8.08 -19.12
C SER A 92 9.26 -9.14 -19.31
N GLY A 93 8.88 -10.41 -19.15
CA GLY A 93 9.77 -11.56 -19.29
C GLY A 93 10.83 -11.71 -18.18
N ASP A 94 10.65 -11.03 -17.03
CA ASP A 94 11.60 -11.05 -15.93
C ASP A 94 10.90 -11.26 -14.57
N ARG A 95 11.71 -11.32 -13.51
CA ARG A 95 11.31 -11.49 -12.12
C ARG A 95 11.35 -10.14 -11.39
N ALA A 96 10.44 -9.98 -10.45
CA ALA A 96 10.44 -8.87 -9.51
C ALA A 96 10.15 -9.39 -8.11
N LEU A 97 10.69 -8.72 -7.09
CA LEU A 97 10.37 -8.97 -5.70
C LEU A 97 9.48 -7.83 -5.21
N ALA A 98 8.29 -8.15 -4.70
CA ALA A 98 7.48 -7.16 -4.00
C ALA A 98 7.87 -7.20 -2.53
N VAL A 99 8.67 -6.23 -2.08
CA VAL A 99 9.10 -6.14 -0.69
C VAL A 99 8.05 -5.34 0.06
N ASN A 100 7.37 -5.96 1.01
CA ASN A 100 6.36 -5.34 1.85
C ASN A 100 6.76 -5.48 3.32
N TYR A 101 6.44 -4.47 4.14
CA TYR A 101 6.55 -4.57 5.59
C TYR A 101 5.24 -4.14 6.22
N VAL A 102 4.75 -4.96 7.14
CA VAL A 102 3.54 -4.69 7.91
C VAL A 102 3.93 -4.48 9.36
N LEU A 103 3.46 -3.38 9.94
CA LEU A 103 3.67 -3.01 11.34
C LEU A 103 2.31 -2.95 12.05
N LEU A 104 2.19 -3.74 13.10
CA LEU A 104 1.08 -3.70 14.04
C LEU A 104 1.53 -2.93 15.29
N THR A 105 0.76 -1.93 15.69
CA THR A 105 0.95 -1.18 16.93
C THR A 105 -0.28 -1.32 17.81
N ASN A 106 -0.11 -1.82 19.03
CA ASN A 106 -1.15 -1.77 20.05
C ASN A 106 -1.14 -0.38 20.71
N LEU A 107 -2.20 0.40 20.47
CA LEU A 107 -2.29 1.79 20.90
C LEU A 107 -2.47 1.92 22.42
N SER A 108 -3.04 0.92 23.09
CA SER A 108 -3.23 0.93 24.55
C SER A 108 -1.94 0.68 25.33
N THR A 109 -1.03 -0.13 24.79
CA THR A 109 0.23 -0.53 25.46
C THR A 109 1.47 0.13 24.86
N GLY A 110 1.35 0.68 23.65
CA GLY A 110 2.47 1.17 22.84
C GLY A 110 3.32 0.06 22.20
N ALA A 111 3.00 -1.22 22.43
CA ALA A 111 3.78 -2.33 21.90
C ALA A 111 3.64 -2.44 20.37
N THR A 112 4.76 -2.70 19.69
CA THR A 112 4.79 -2.89 18.23
C THR A 112 5.31 -4.27 17.86
N LYS A 113 4.78 -4.81 16.76
CA LYS A 113 5.28 -6.04 16.11
C LYS A 113 5.18 -5.87 14.60
N GLY A 114 6.22 -6.23 13.88
CA GLY A 114 6.20 -6.16 12.42
C GLY A 114 6.87 -7.34 11.76
N GLY A 115 6.62 -7.49 10.46
CA GLY A 115 7.15 -8.57 9.65
C GLY A 115 7.22 -8.18 8.17
N TRP A 116 8.21 -8.76 7.48
CA TRP A 116 8.35 -8.64 6.04
C TRP A 116 7.56 -9.73 5.33
N ASP A 117 6.92 -9.35 4.24
CA ASP A 117 6.35 -10.26 3.25
C ASP A 117 7.02 -9.93 1.92
N ILE A 118 7.73 -10.91 1.36
CA ILE A 118 8.56 -10.70 0.16
C ILE A 118 8.22 -11.78 -0.89
N PRO A 119 7.04 -11.70 -1.52
CA PRO A 119 6.71 -12.57 -2.62
C PRO A 119 7.54 -12.24 -3.86
N GLU A 120 7.90 -13.30 -4.57
CA GLU A 120 8.48 -13.21 -5.89
C GLU A 120 7.41 -13.29 -6.97
N ILE A 121 7.53 -12.40 -7.95
CA ILE A 121 6.59 -12.26 -9.06
C ILE A 121 7.34 -12.54 -10.36
N CYS A 122 6.92 -13.59 -11.05
CA CYS A 122 7.46 -13.95 -12.36
C CYS A 122 6.51 -13.46 -13.45
N PHE A 123 6.99 -12.54 -14.30
CA PHE A 123 6.21 -12.02 -15.40
C PHE A 123 6.57 -12.77 -16.69
N HIS A 124 5.52 -13.19 -17.41
CA HIS A 124 5.68 -13.59 -18.80
C HIS A 124 5.95 -12.37 -19.68
N HIS A 125 6.19 -12.59 -20.96
CA HIS A 125 6.23 -11.50 -21.92
C HIS A 125 4.90 -10.74 -21.90
N ILE A 126 4.98 -9.44 -21.61
CA ILE A 126 3.86 -8.50 -21.60
C ILE A 126 3.86 -7.76 -22.95
N PRO A 127 2.82 -7.94 -23.80
CA PRO A 127 2.68 -7.22 -25.07
C PRO A 127 2.53 -5.72 -24.86
N VAL A 128 3.05 -4.91 -25.79
CA VAL A 128 3.05 -3.44 -25.65
C VAL A 128 1.64 -2.89 -25.64
N GLU A 129 0.73 -3.48 -26.41
CA GLU A 129 -0.68 -3.11 -26.51
C GLU A 129 -1.38 -3.26 -25.15
N PHE A 130 -1.06 -4.33 -24.41
CA PHE A 130 -1.58 -4.56 -23.07
C PHE A 130 -1.04 -3.55 -22.06
N ILE A 131 0.22 -3.11 -22.20
CA ILE A 131 0.79 -2.07 -21.33
C ILE A 131 0.01 -0.77 -21.51
N GLU A 132 -0.34 -0.40 -22.75
CA GLU A 132 -1.12 0.81 -23.02
C GLU A 132 -2.53 0.75 -22.45
N GLU A 133 -3.17 -0.41 -22.53
CA GLU A 133 -4.48 -0.64 -21.93
C GLU A 133 -4.43 -0.46 -20.40
N VAL A 134 -3.44 -1.07 -19.74
CA VAL A 134 -3.30 -1.00 -18.28
C VAL A 134 -2.94 0.42 -17.81
N VAL A 135 -1.99 1.07 -18.46
CA VAL A 135 -1.52 2.42 -18.11
C VAL A 135 -2.57 3.47 -18.46
N GLY A 136 -3.32 3.28 -19.54
CA GLY A 136 -4.35 4.21 -20.03
C GLY A 136 -5.56 4.36 -19.10
N THR A 137 -5.70 3.48 -18.10
CA THR A 137 -6.74 3.59 -17.07
C THR A 137 -6.27 4.46 -15.91
N ALA A 138 -7.22 5.11 -15.22
CA ALA A 138 -6.94 5.98 -14.07
C ALA A 138 -6.34 5.22 -12.84
N ASP A 139 -6.22 3.90 -12.96
CA ASP A 139 -5.83 2.95 -11.95
C ASP A 139 -4.36 2.50 -12.09
N GLY A 140 -3.72 2.71 -13.25
CA GLY A 140 -2.31 2.39 -13.50
C GLY A 140 -1.34 3.12 -12.57
N VAL A 141 -1.74 4.28 -12.04
CA VAL A 141 -0.98 5.06 -11.04
C VAL A 141 -1.45 4.79 -9.61
N ARG A 142 -2.76 4.53 -9.43
CA ARG A 142 -3.39 4.47 -8.11
C ARG A 142 -3.37 3.09 -7.44
N GLY A 143 -3.02 2.04 -8.19
CA GLY A 143 -2.72 0.71 -7.64
C GLY A 143 -3.94 -0.06 -7.09
N LEU A 144 -5.14 0.51 -7.22
CA LEU A 144 -6.41 -0.13 -6.97
C LEU A 144 -7.36 0.24 -8.10
N PRO A 145 -7.95 -0.73 -8.81
CA PRO A 145 -8.89 -0.43 -9.87
C PRO A 145 -10.18 0.11 -9.28
N ARG A 146 -10.36 1.44 -9.26
CA ARG A 146 -11.45 2.08 -8.52
C ARG A 146 -12.81 1.62 -9.03
N GLU A 147 -12.99 1.59 -10.36
CA GLU A 147 -14.25 1.18 -10.98
C GLU A 147 -14.58 -0.29 -10.70
N LEU A 148 -13.59 -1.18 -10.78
CA LEU A 148 -13.77 -2.60 -10.46
C LEU A 148 -14.07 -2.81 -8.98
N THR A 149 -13.40 -2.06 -8.10
CA THR A 149 -13.64 -2.12 -6.65
C THR A 149 -15.05 -1.64 -6.32
N GLU A 150 -15.48 -0.51 -6.89
CA GLU A 150 -16.84 0.04 -6.70
C GLU A 150 -17.90 -0.92 -7.24
N LYS A 151 -17.66 -1.57 -8.39
CA LYS A 151 -18.54 -2.60 -8.95
C LYS A 151 -18.66 -3.81 -8.02
N LEU A 152 -17.53 -4.37 -7.56
CA LEU A 152 -17.53 -5.53 -6.67
C LEU A 152 -18.17 -5.23 -5.31
N ILE A 153 -17.99 -4.02 -4.77
CA ILE A 153 -18.69 -3.57 -3.55
C ILE A 153 -20.19 -3.54 -3.80
N ARG A 154 -20.64 -2.99 -4.93
CA ARG A 154 -22.07 -2.93 -5.27
C ARG A 154 -22.68 -4.32 -5.43
N GLU A 155 -22.03 -5.19 -6.20
CA GLU A 155 -22.48 -6.58 -6.39
C GLU A 155 -22.51 -7.36 -5.07
N SER A 156 -21.55 -7.12 -4.17
CA SER A 156 -21.52 -7.77 -2.85
C SER A 156 -22.63 -7.29 -1.89
N LEU A 157 -23.14 -6.07 -2.08
CA LEU A 157 -24.24 -5.50 -1.31
C LEU A 157 -25.62 -5.85 -1.90
N GLU A 158 -25.69 -6.24 -3.17
CA GLU A 158 -26.92 -6.64 -3.87
C GLU A 158 -27.31 -8.11 -3.62
N VAL A 159 -26.44 -8.94 -3.03
CA VAL A 159 -26.79 -10.30 -2.57
C VAL A 159 -27.50 -10.23 -1.22
N ASN A 160 -28.71 -9.66 -1.18
CA ASN A 160 -29.68 -9.79 -0.08
C ASN A 160 -31.08 -9.25 -0.46
N SER A 161 -31.61 -9.66 -1.63
CA SER A 161 -33.05 -9.54 -1.94
C SER A 161 -33.52 -10.66 -2.85
#